data_AF-A0A6L7A5S2-F1
#
_entry.id   AF-A0A6L7A5S2-F1
#
_cell.length_a   1.000
_cell.length_b   1.000
_cell.length_c   1.000
_cell.angle_alpha   90.00
_cell.angle_beta   90.00
_cell.angle_gamma   90.00
#
_symmetry.space_group_name_H-M   'P 1'
#
loop_
_entity.id
_entity.type
_entity.pdbx_description
1 polymer ?
#
loop_
_entity_poly.entity_id
_entity_poly.type
_entity_poly.pdbx_seq_one_letter_code
_entity_poly.pdbx_strand_id
1 'polypeptide(L)'
;MSQDNNFSQGPVPQSARKGVLALTFVMLGLTFFSASMWTGGTLGTGLSYHDFFLAVLIGNLLLGIYTSFLGYIGAKTGLTTHLLARFS
;
A
#
# COMPACT_ATOMS: atom_id res chain seq x y z
N MET A 1 18.59 -11.28 26.24
CA MET A 1 18.01 -11.25 24.88
C MET A 1 16.68 -10.54 24.97
N SER A 2 16.60 -9.29 24.55
CA SER A 2 15.38 -8.49 24.52
C SER A 2 14.42 -9.15 23.53
N GLN A 3 13.23 -9.58 23.97
CA GLN A 3 12.18 -9.99 23.05
C GLN A 3 11.75 -8.76 22.24
N ASP A 4 12.09 -8.73 20.95
CA ASP A 4 11.61 -7.70 20.04
C ASP A 4 10.10 -7.89 19.83
N ASN A 5 9.29 -7.09 20.52
CA ASN A 5 7.82 -7.05 20.39
C ASN A 5 7.31 -6.78 18.96
N ASN A 6 8.20 -6.40 18.04
CA ASN A 6 7.88 -6.02 16.66
C ASN A 6 8.17 -7.12 15.63
N PHE A 7 8.61 -8.32 16.05
CA PHE A 7 8.95 -9.42 15.14
C PHE A 7 9.96 -9.02 14.04
N SER A 8 10.83 -8.03 14.28
CA SER A 8 11.68 -7.42 13.25
C SER A 8 12.68 -8.38 12.61
N GLN A 9 13.01 -9.49 13.27
CA GLN A 9 14.02 -10.46 12.82
C GLN A 9 13.44 -11.81 12.34
N GLY A 10 12.12 -11.94 12.20
CA GLY A 10 11.49 -13.20 11.80
C GLY A 10 10.09 -13.03 11.21
N PRO A 11 9.49 -14.11 10.70
CA PRO A 11 8.13 -14.07 10.16
C PRO A 11 7.11 -13.78 11.28
N VAL A 12 6.18 -12.86 11.00
CA VAL A 12 5.11 -12.47 11.94
C VAL A 12 4.13 -13.63 12.13
N PRO A 13 3.94 -14.14 13.37
CA PRO A 13 3.02 -15.24 13.65
C PRO A 13 1.58 -14.84 13.33
N GLN A 14 0.74 -15.81 12.92
CA GLN A 14 -0.62 -15.53 12.45
C GLN A 14 -1.50 -14.80 13.47
N SER A 15 -1.30 -15.05 14.76
CA SER A 15 -2.02 -14.37 15.85
C SER A 15 -1.68 -12.88 16.00
N ALA A 16 -0.55 -12.43 15.47
CA ALA A 16 -0.10 -11.04 15.52
C ALA A 16 -0.31 -10.28 14.19
N ARG A 17 -0.86 -10.94 13.16
CA ARG A 17 -1.15 -10.30 11.87
C ARG A 17 -2.33 -9.35 12.01
N LYS A 18 -2.18 -8.12 11.52
CA LYS A 18 -3.27 -7.13 11.52
C LYS A 18 -4.35 -7.52 10.52
N GLY A 19 -5.61 -7.36 10.94
CA GLY A 19 -6.76 -7.64 10.10
C GLY A 19 -6.89 -6.67 8.92
N VAL A 20 -7.63 -7.10 7.89
CA VAL A 20 -7.86 -6.35 6.64
C VAL A 20 -8.44 -4.96 6.91
N LEU A 21 -9.37 -4.84 7.86
CA LEU A 21 -10.02 -3.56 8.18
C LEU A 21 -9.03 -2.50 8.68
N ALA A 22 -8.07 -2.89 9.54
CA ALA A 22 -7.02 -1.99 9.99
C ALA A 22 -6.10 -1.57 8.83
N LEU A 23 -5.78 -2.50 7.93
CA LEU A 23 -5.01 -2.19 6.70
C LEU A 23 -5.76 -1.21 5.80
N THR A 24 -7.07 -1.38 5.62
CA THR A 24 -7.89 -0.49 4.79
C THR A 24 -7.87 0.95 5.31
N PHE A 25 -8.02 1.16 6.62
CA PHE A 25 -7.92 2.50 7.20
C PHE A 25 -6.53 3.12 7.04
N VAL A 26 -5.47 2.32 7.13
CA VAL A 26 -4.10 2.79 6.85
C VAL A 26 -3.93 3.20 5.39
N MET A 27 -4.42 2.40 4.43
CA MET A 27 -4.36 2.69 3.00
C MET A 27 -5.22 3.90 2.61
N LEU A 28 -6.39 4.07 3.24
CA LEU A 28 -7.21 5.27 3.09
C LEU A 28 -6.44 6.52 3.56
N GLY A 29 -5.80 6.45 4.72
CA GLY A 29 -4.96 7.54 5.23
C GLY A 29 -3.82 7.91 4.28
N LEU A 30 -3.16 6.91 3.68
CA LEU A 30 -2.13 7.11 2.65
C LEU A 30 -2.71 7.81 1.41
N THR A 31 -3.94 7.48 1.02
CA THR A 31 -4.60 8.04 -0.17
C THR A 31 -4.99 9.51 0.03
N PHE A 32 -5.40 9.88 1.26
CA PHE A 32 -5.73 11.26 1.65
C PHE A 32 -4.52 12.16 1.88
N PHE A 33 -3.31 11.69 1.59
CA PHE A 33 -2.09 12.48 1.72
C PHE A 33 -2.13 13.72 0.80
N SER A 34 -1.77 14.90 1.33
CA SER A 34 -1.91 16.19 0.63
C SER A 34 -1.26 16.23 -0.76
N ALA A 35 -0.17 15.50 -0.99
CA ALA A 35 0.47 15.44 -2.31
C ALA A 35 -0.41 14.72 -3.35
N SER A 36 -1.14 13.68 -2.95
CA SER A 36 -2.11 12.99 -3.81
C SER A 36 -3.24 13.94 -4.20
N MET A 37 -3.78 14.69 -3.23
CA MET A 37 -4.84 15.66 -3.46
C MET A 37 -4.38 16.80 -4.39
N TRP A 38 -3.16 17.32 -4.21
CA TRP A 38 -2.60 18.36 -5.08
C TRP A 38 -2.46 17.84 -6.52
N THR A 39 -1.93 16.62 -6.69
CA THR A 39 -1.77 15.99 -8.00
C THR A 39 -3.12 15.80 -8.69
N GLY A 40 -4.14 15.35 -7.94
CA GLY A 40 -5.51 15.24 -8.45
C GLY A 40 -6.10 16.59 -8.88
N GLY A 41 -5.85 17.66 -8.10
CA GLY A 41 -6.29 19.01 -8.46
C GLY A 41 -5.65 19.52 -9.75
N THR A 42 -4.35 19.29 -9.93
CA THR A 42 -3.61 19.71 -11.13
C THR A 42 -3.97 18.88 -12.35
N LEU A 43 -4.22 17.58 -12.20
CA LEU A 43 -4.79 16.77 -13.27
C LEU A 43 -6.20 17.25 -13.65
N GLY A 44 -7.01 17.66 -12.68
CA GLY A 44 -8.37 18.16 -12.90
C GLY A 44 -8.43 19.51 -13.64
N THR A 45 -7.41 20.36 -13.50
CA THR A 45 -7.32 21.63 -14.23
C THR A 45 -6.58 21.52 -15.56
N GLY A 46 -5.74 20.50 -15.73
CA GLY A 46 -4.91 20.30 -16.93
C GLY A 46 -5.50 19.37 -18.00
N LEU A 47 -6.51 18.55 -17.67
CA LEU A 47 -7.13 17.60 -18.60
C LEU A 47 -8.62 17.88 -18.83
N SER A 48 -9.14 17.45 -19.98
CA SER A 48 -10.58 17.40 -20.24
C SER A 48 -11.26 16.39 -19.30
N TYR A 49 -12.54 16.56 -19.00
CA TYR A 49 -13.29 15.73 -18.04
C TYR A 49 -13.17 14.21 -18.31
N HIS A 50 -13.28 13.81 -19.58
CA HIS A 50 -13.14 12.42 -19.99
C HIS A 50 -11.73 11.87 -19.77
N ASP A 51 -10.70 12.63 -20.17
CA ASP A 51 -9.31 12.21 -20.04
C ASP A 51 -8.87 12.17 -18.57
N PHE A 52 -9.37 13.10 -17.75
CA PHE A 52 -9.16 13.10 -16.30
C PHE A 52 -9.71 11.83 -15.67
N PHE A 53 -10.97 11.48 -15.97
CA PHE A 53 -11.59 10.27 -15.42
C PHE A 53 -10.85 9.00 -15.86
N LEU A 54 -10.45 8.92 -17.14
CA LEU A 54 -9.68 7.80 -17.67
C LEU A 54 -8.29 7.71 -17.02
N ALA A 55 -7.58 8.82 -16.88
CA ALA A 55 -6.26 8.86 -16.27
C ALA A 55 -6.31 8.45 -14.80
N VAL A 56 -7.28 8.95 -14.04
CA VAL A 56 -7.48 8.58 -12.64
C VAL A 56 -7.87 7.11 -12.52
N LEU A 57 -8.78 6.62 -13.35
CA LEU A 57 -9.22 5.22 -13.32
C LEU A 57 -8.08 4.25 -13.65
N ILE A 58 -7.36 4.49 -14.75
CA ILE A 58 -6.23 3.63 -15.18
C ILE A 58 -5.08 3.72 -14.16
N GLY A 59 -4.75 4.91 -13.68
CA GLY A 59 -3.69 5.11 -12.69
C GLY A 59 -3.98 4.37 -11.39
N ASN A 60 -5.20 4.50 -10.85
CA ASN A 60 -5.60 3.79 -9.65
C ASN A 60 -5.72 2.28 -9.87
N LEU A 61 -6.13 1.83 -11.06
CA LEU A 61 -6.19 0.40 -11.38
C LEU A 61 -4.79 -0.23 -11.40
N LEU A 62 -3.83 0.41 -12.09
CA LEU A 62 -2.43 -0.03 -12.10
C LEU A 62 -1.83 -0.07 -10.69
N LEU A 63 -2.04 0.99 -9.92
CA LEU A 63 -1.58 1.07 -8.55
C LEU A 63 -2.23 0.00 -7.66
N GLY A 64 -3.53 -0.24 -7.82
CA GLY A 64 -4.28 -1.28 -7.12
C GLY A 64 -3.77 -2.68 -7.42
N ILE A 65 -3.46 -2.98 -8.69
CA ILE A 65 -2.87 -4.26 -9.09
C ILE A 65 -1.50 -4.45 -8.44
N TYR A 66 -0.63 -3.44 -8.56
CA TYR A 66 0.71 -3.46 -7.98
C TYR A 66 0.68 -3.67 -6.45
N THR A 67 -0.12 -2.88 -5.75
CA THR A 67 -0.26 -2.96 -4.29
C THR A 67 -0.90 -4.28 -3.85
N SER A 68 -1.83 -4.84 -4.64
CA SER A 68 -2.43 -6.15 -4.36
C SER A 68 -1.41 -7.28 -4.46
N PHE A 69 -0.56 -7.27 -5.48
CA PHE A 69 0.54 -8.25 -5.57
C PHE A 69 1.51 -8.12 -4.40
N LEU A 70 1.92 -6.90 -4.08
CA LEU A 70 2.86 -6.66 -2.98
C LEU A 70 2.26 -7.04 -1.61
N GLY A 71 0.98 -6.69 -1.39
CA GLY A 71 0.21 -7.06 -0.21
C GLY A 71 0.02 -8.57 -0.09
N TYR A 72 -0.24 -9.26 -1.21
CA TYR A 72 -0.33 -10.72 -1.24
C TYR A 72 1.00 -11.39 -0.85
N ILE A 73 2.12 -10.90 -1.39
CA ILE A 73 3.45 -11.41 -1.05
C ILE A 73 3.72 -11.20 0.44
N GLY A 74 3.48 -10.00 0.97
CA GLY A 74 3.66 -9.70 2.39
C GLY A 74 2.74 -10.51 3.32
N ALA A 75 1.48 -10.72 2.92
CA ALA A 75 0.53 -11.53 3.69
C ALA A 75 0.90 -13.03 3.67
N LYS A 76 1.41 -13.54 2.55
CA LYS A 76 1.83 -14.94 2.42
C LYS A 76 3.11 -15.21 3.19
N THR A 77 4.14 -14.36 3.05
CA THR A 77 5.44 -14.58 3.70
C THR A 77 5.43 -14.17 5.17
N GLY A 78 4.60 -13.18 5.55
CA GLY A 78 4.63 -12.61 6.90
C GLY A 78 5.96 -11.94 7.24
N LEU A 79 6.81 -11.68 6.23
CA LEU A 79 8.12 -11.06 6.38
C LEU A 79 7.98 -9.56 6.12
N THR A 80 8.77 -8.77 6.84
CA THR A 80 8.90 -7.34 6.56
C THR A 80 9.60 -7.14 5.21
N THR A 81 9.31 -6.04 4.52
CA THR A 81 9.93 -5.71 3.22
C THR A 81 11.47 -5.73 3.30
N HIS A 82 12.03 -5.33 4.45
CA HIS A 82 13.47 -5.38 4.72
C HIS A 82 14.03 -6.81 4.74
N LEU A 83 13.32 -7.77 5.35
CA LEU A 83 13.71 -9.18 5.31
C LEU A 83 13.57 -9.75 3.90
N LEU A 84 12.50 -9.39 3.17
CA LEU A 84 12.29 -9.81 1.78
C LEU A 84 13.42 -9.35 0.86
N ALA A 85 13.85 -8.11 0.99
CA ALA A 85 14.94 -7.52 0.20
C ALA A 85 16.33 -8.10 0.51
N ARG A 86 16.50 -8.77 1.65
CA ARG A 86 17.75 -9.49 1.98
C ARG A 86 17.83 -10.87 1.31
N PHE A 87 16.69 -11.44 0.93
CA PHE A 87 16.60 -12.74 0.26
C PHE A 87 16.38 -12.63 -1.27
N SER A 88 16.30 -11.41 -1.81
CA SER A 88 16.26 -11.12 -3.25
C SER A 88 17.64 -10.77 -3.79
#